data_AF-A0AA97DYU9-F1
#
_entry.id   AF-A0AA97DYU9-F1
#
_cell.length_a   1.000
_cell.length_b   1.000
_cell.length_c   1.000
_cell.angle_alpha   90.00
_cell.angle_beta   90.00
_cell.angle_gamma   90.00
#
_symmetry.space_group_name_H-M   'P 1'
#
loop_
_entity.id
_entity.type
_entity.pdbx_description
1 polymer ?
#
loop_
_entity_poly.entity_id
_entity_poly.type
_entity_poly.pdbx_seq_one_letter_code
_entity_poly.pdbx_strand_id
1 'polypeptide(L)'
;MWKTGEGKVEGSALVSWLHDSSYYSLVSTAPKGGEVIFTRIGANDPDFNLRAEPAFILRQSGSNHVFASVLETHGYFNESIEASDGARGLVSEIEVLAENADGTVIEIKTVTGSVYRFGISNRSAGEQRNEHTISTSHGVFSWKGAFSEL
;
A
#
# COMPACT_ATOMS: atom_id res chain seq x y z
N MET A 1 -9.58 -6.38 -19.76
CA MET A 1 -8.40 -7.09 -19.20
C MET A 1 -8.80 -8.51 -18.86
N TRP A 2 -7.88 -9.46 -18.94
CA TRP A 2 -8.08 -10.83 -18.46
C TRP A 2 -7.72 -10.93 -16.98
N LYS A 3 -8.57 -11.55 -16.16
CA LYS A 3 -8.25 -11.91 -14.78
C LYS A 3 -7.41 -13.19 -14.80
N THR A 4 -6.16 -13.11 -14.37
CA THR A 4 -5.22 -14.25 -14.40
C THR A 4 -5.08 -14.94 -13.04
N GLY A 5 -5.48 -14.26 -11.97
CA GLY A 5 -5.53 -14.82 -10.62
C GLY A 5 -6.21 -13.86 -9.65
N GLU A 6 -6.71 -14.38 -8.54
CA GLU A 6 -7.24 -13.55 -7.45
C GLU A 6 -7.00 -14.22 -6.09
N GLY A 7 -6.93 -13.40 -5.05
CA GLY A 7 -6.83 -13.86 -3.67
C GLY A 7 -7.54 -12.90 -2.73
N LYS A 8 -8.25 -13.45 -1.74
CA LYS A 8 -8.78 -12.67 -0.61
C LYS A 8 -7.65 -12.37 0.37
N VAL A 9 -7.65 -11.17 0.90
CA VAL A 9 -6.62 -10.65 1.81
C VAL A 9 -7.29 -9.94 2.98
N GLU A 10 -6.69 -10.04 4.15
CA GLU A 10 -7.15 -9.39 5.39
C GLU A 10 -5.95 -8.82 6.15
N GLY A 11 -6.13 -7.66 6.78
CA GLY A 11 -5.06 -6.88 7.40
C GLY A 11 -4.25 -6.10 6.38
N SER A 12 -3.26 -6.77 5.77
CA SER A 12 -2.37 -6.20 4.75
C SER A 12 -2.17 -7.17 3.59
N ALA A 13 -1.99 -6.62 2.38
CA ALA A 13 -1.62 -7.35 1.19
C ALA A 13 -0.20 -7.00 0.77
N LEU A 14 0.63 -8.01 0.49
CA LEU A 14 1.98 -7.86 -0.05
C LEU A 14 2.03 -8.41 -1.47
N VAL A 15 2.52 -7.59 -2.41
CA VAL A 15 2.88 -8.02 -3.77
C VAL A 15 4.33 -7.64 -4.02
N SER A 16 5.18 -8.63 -4.28
CA SER A 16 6.59 -8.42 -4.61
C SER A 16 6.91 -8.84 -6.03
N TRP A 17 7.81 -8.10 -6.68
CA TRP A 17 8.34 -8.44 -8.00
C TRP A 17 9.81 -8.07 -8.11
N LEU A 18 10.51 -8.71 -9.04
CA LEU A 18 11.86 -8.35 -9.46
C LEU A 18 11.74 -7.49 -10.71
N HIS A 19 12.49 -6.40 -10.77
CA HIS A 19 12.67 -5.63 -12.00
C HIS A 19 14.15 -5.27 -12.15
N ASP A 20 14.73 -5.71 -13.26
CA ASP A 20 16.17 -5.68 -13.48
C ASP A 20 16.91 -6.33 -12.28
N SER A 21 17.77 -5.59 -11.61
CA SER A 21 18.59 -6.08 -10.51
C SER A 21 18.04 -5.77 -9.12
N SER A 22 16.82 -5.23 -9.01
CA SER A 22 16.22 -4.81 -7.73
C SER A 22 14.85 -5.44 -7.49
N TYR A 23 14.56 -5.77 -6.23
CA TYR A 23 13.24 -6.22 -5.81
C TYR A 23 12.39 -5.02 -5.39
N TYR A 24 11.09 -5.14 -5.63
CA TYR A 24 10.08 -4.17 -5.26
C TYR A 24 8.98 -4.90 -4.50
N SER A 25 8.53 -4.30 -3.41
CA SER A 25 7.42 -4.81 -2.62
C SER A 25 6.40 -3.70 -2.41
N LEU A 26 5.14 -3.95 -2.79
CA LEU A 26 4.01 -3.11 -2.40
C LEU A 26 3.27 -3.79 -1.25
N VAL A 27 3.31 -3.17 -0.07
CA VAL A 27 2.48 -3.55 1.08
C VAL A 27 1.32 -2.56 1.16
N SER A 28 0.08 -3.02 1.16
CA SER A 28 -1.11 -2.16 1.19
C SER A 28 -2.15 -2.63 2.19
N THR A 29 -2.97 -1.69 2.67
CA THR A 29 -4.13 -2.00 3.52
C THR A 29 -5.09 -2.94 2.80
N ALA A 30 -5.58 -3.93 3.54
CA ALA A 30 -6.55 -4.91 3.08
C ALA A 30 -7.59 -5.15 4.17
N PRO A 31 -8.61 -4.28 4.31
CA PRO A 31 -9.68 -4.50 5.28
C PRO A 31 -10.41 -5.80 4.96
N LYS A 32 -11.20 -6.30 5.92
CA LYS A 32 -11.93 -7.56 5.78
C LYS A 32 -12.72 -7.62 4.46
N GLY A 33 -12.50 -8.69 3.70
CA GLY A 33 -13.10 -8.87 2.38
C GLY A 33 -12.37 -8.14 1.24
N GLY A 34 -11.17 -7.62 1.49
CA GLY A 34 -10.27 -7.10 0.48
C GLY A 34 -9.75 -8.21 -0.45
N GLU A 35 -9.38 -7.83 -1.67
CA GLU A 35 -8.92 -8.75 -2.70
C GLU A 35 -7.74 -8.16 -3.47
N VAL A 36 -6.80 -9.03 -3.84
CA VAL A 36 -5.78 -8.75 -4.85
C VAL A 36 -6.12 -9.52 -6.10
N ILE A 37 -6.22 -8.84 -7.24
CA ILE A 37 -6.59 -9.43 -8.52
C ILE A 37 -5.46 -9.17 -9.51
N PHE A 38 -4.84 -10.24 -9.99
CA PHE A 38 -3.85 -10.15 -11.06
C PHE A 38 -4.55 -10.16 -12.41
N THR A 39 -4.13 -9.26 -13.29
CA THR A 39 -4.73 -9.08 -14.61
C THR A 39 -3.67 -8.92 -15.70
N ARG A 40 -4.08 -9.14 -16.96
CA ARG A 40 -3.29 -8.82 -18.15
C ARG A 40 -4.12 -8.09 -19.20
N ILE A 41 -3.51 -7.11 -19.87
CA ILE A 41 -4.12 -6.42 -21.03
C ILE A 41 -4.22 -7.38 -22.22
N GLY A 42 -5.21 -7.17 -23.11
CA GLY A 42 -5.43 -7.99 -24.31
C GLY A 42 -6.82 -8.65 -24.42
N ALA A 43 -7.76 -8.32 -23.53
CA ALA A 43 -9.16 -8.74 -23.73
C ALA A 43 -9.81 -7.88 -24.81
N ASN A 44 -10.63 -8.50 -25.67
CA ASN A 44 -11.31 -7.85 -26.80
C ASN A 44 -10.36 -7.20 -27.83
N ASP A 45 -9.19 -7.79 -28.05
CA ASP A 45 -8.19 -7.28 -29.00
C ASP A 45 -7.87 -8.33 -30.10
N PRO A 46 -8.78 -8.57 -31.05
CA PRO A 46 -8.62 -9.59 -32.08
C PRO A 46 -7.48 -9.28 -33.07
N ASP A 47 -7.14 -7.99 -33.23
CA ASP A 47 -6.16 -7.51 -34.20
C ASP A 47 -4.77 -7.30 -33.57
N PHE A 48 -4.57 -7.73 -32.31
CA PHE A 48 -3.29 -7.64 -31.59
C PHE A 48 -2.73 -6.21 -31.49
N ASN A 49 -3.59 -5.22 -31.26
CA ASN A 49 -3.19 -3.82 -31.13
C ASN A 49 -2.59 -3.48 -29.75
N LEU A 50 -2.89 -4.28 -28.72
CA LEU A 50 -2.49 -4.02 -27.34
C LEU A 50 -1.26 -4.85 -26.94
N ARG A 51 -0.38 -4.23 -26.15
CA ARG A 51 0.72 -4.95 -25.49
C ARG A 51 0.17 -5.85 -24.37
N ALA A 52 0.80 -7.00 -24.18
CA ALA A 52 0.51 -7.92 -23.09
C ALA A 52 1.17 -7.43 -21.79
N GLU A 53 0.55 -6.45 -21.13
CA GLU A 53 1.06 -5.86 -19.88
C GLU A 53 0.40 -6.53 -18.66
N PRO A 54 1.18 -6.99 -17.66
CA PRO A 54 0.65 -7.44 -16.38
C PRO A 54 0.26 -6.25 -15.50
N ALA A 55 -0.75 -6.45 -14.66
CA ALA A 55 -1.14 -5.52 -13.61
C ALA A 55 -1.71 -6.30 -12.42
N PHE A 56 -1.83 -5.65 -11.27
CA PHE A 56 -2.67 -6.11 -10.18
C PHE A 56 -3.61 -5.00 -9.73
N ILE A 57 -4.74 -5.39 -9.16
CA ILE A 57 -5.80 -4.50 -8.66
C ILE A 57 -6.01 -4.84 -7.21
N LEU A 58 -5.93 -3.83 -6.34
CA LEU A 58 -6.42 -3.91 -4.97
C LEU A 58 -7.91 -3.54 -5.00
N ARG A 59 -8.77 -4.46 -4.58
CA ARG A 59 -10.23 -4.27 -4.56
C ARG A 59 -10.74 -4.33 -3.12
N GLN A 60 -11.54 -3.35 -2.76
CA GLN A 60 -12.27 -3.26 -1.50
C GLN A 60 -13.72 -2.84 -1.82
N SER A 61 -14.67 -3.06 -0.91
CA SER A 61 -16.09 -2.74 -1.12
C SER A 61 -16.71 -2.13 0.13
N GLY A 62 -17.48 -1.04 -0.04
CA GLY A 62 -17.98 -0.19 1.05
C GLY A 62 -18.11 1.28 0.59
N SER A 63 -18.68 2.14 1.43
CA SER A 63 -18.99 3.53 1.06
C SER A 63 -17.76 4.46 1.10
N ASN A 64 -16.86 4.24 2.06
CA ASN A 64 -15.62 5.00 2.25
C ASN A 64 -14.46 4.01 2.42
N HIS A 65 -13.32 4.28 1.80
CA HIS A 65 -12.11 3.44 1.89
C HIS A 65 -10.85 4.29 1.86
N VAL A 66 -9.83 3.83 2.57
CA VAL A 66 -8.45 4.32 2.46
C VAL A 66 -7.56 3.19 1.97
N PHE A 67 -6.94 3.42 0.81
CA PHE A 67 -5.85 2.59 0.31
C PHE A 67 -4.54 3.26 0.71
N ALA A 68 -3.95 2.81 1.82
CA ALA A 68 -2.61 3.22 2.21
C ALA A 68 -1.64 2.11 1.78
N SER A 69 -0.55 2.49 1.11
CA SER A 69 0.44 1.54 0.62
C SER A 69 1.86 2.06 0.80
N VAL A 70 2.79 1.14 1.06
CA VAL A 70 4.23 1.39 1.00
C VAL A 70 4.79 0.64 -0.19
N LEU A 71 5.47 1.37 -1.08
CA LEU A 71 6.31 0.79 -2.13
C LEU A 71 7.75 0.83 -1.68
N GLU A 72 8.33 -0.34 -1.42
CA GLU A 72 9.71 -0.50 -0.99
C GLU A 72 10.57 -1.02 -2.14
N THR A 73 11.69 -0.36 -2.43
CA THR A 73 12.75 -0.90 -3.28
C THR A 73 13.82 -1.50 -2.37
N HIS A 74 14.17 -2.77 -2.58
CA HIS A 74 15.08 -3.49 -1.69
C HIS A 74 15.85 -4.58 -2.42
N GLY A 75 16.93 -5.01 -1.77
CA GLY A 75 17.75 -6.11 -2.23
C GLY A 75 18.47 -5.86 -3.55
N TYR A 76 19.22 -6.86 -3.95
CA TYR A 76 19.96 -6.88 -5.19
C TYR A 76 19.95 -8.30 -5.74
N PHE A 77 19.70 -8.43 -7.04
CA PHE A 77 19.80 -9.68 -7.77
C PHE A 77 20.84 -9.55 -8.87
N ASN A 78 21.81 -10.46 -8.85
CA ASN A 78 22.81 -10.58 -9.90
C ASN A 78 22.58 -11.88 -10.68
N GLU A 79 21.99 -11.75 -11.85
CA GLU A 79 21.72 -12.86 -12.76
C GLU A 79 23.00 -13.61 -13.18
N SER A 80 24.11 -12.90 -13.38
CA SER A 80 25.34 -13.50 -13.94
C SER A 80 26.02 -14.51 -13.01
N ILE A 81 25.79 -14.38 -11.69
CA ILE A 81 26.35 -15.27 -10.67
C ILE A 81 25.26 -15.96 -9.83
N GLU A 82 24.00 -15.82 -10.25
CA GLU A 82 22.82 -16.37 -9.56
C GLU A 82 22.76 -16.01 -8.06
N ALA A 83 23.17 -14.79 -7.71
CA ALA A 83 23.21 -14.33 -6.32
C ALA A 83 22.07 -13.37 -6.00
N SER A 84 21.49 -13.53 -4.81
CA SER A 84 20.42 -12.68 -4.30
C SER A 84 20.76 -12.22 -2.88
N ASP A 85 20.69 -10.92 -2.66
CA ASP A 85 20.85 -10.29 -1.36
C ASP A 85 19.61 -9.43 -1.04
N GLY A 86 19.15 -9.43 0.22
CA GLY A 86 18.02 -8.58 0.64
C GLY A 86 16.70 -8.79 -0.13
N ALA A 87 16.41 -9.99 -0.63
CA ALA A 87 15.26 -10.27 -1.51
C ALA A 87 13.88 -10.07 -0.86
N ARG A 88 13.81 -9.82 0.44
CA ARG A 88 12.57 -9.55 1.19
C ARG A 88 12.58 -8.11 1.70
N GLY A 89 11.46 -7.43 1.53
CA GLY A 89 11.25 -6.10 2.09
C GLY A 89 11.20 -6.11 3.62
N LEU A 90 11.38 -4.94 4.21
CA LEU A 90 11.35 -4.72 5.65
C LEU A 90 9.96 -4.34 6.17
N VAL A 91 9.05 -3.88 5.32
CA VAL A 91 7.67 -3.55 5.74
C VAL A 91 6.85 -4.83 5.90
N SER A 92 6.32 -5.05 7.10
CA SER A 92 5.52 -6.24 7.41
C SER A 92 4.02 -5.96 7.34
N GLU A 93 3.59 -4.75 7.68
CA GLU A 93 2.17 -4.41 7.80
C GLU A 93 1.96 -2.90 7.64
N ILE A 94 0.82 -2.53 7.04
CA ILE A 94 0.27 -1.19 7.10
C ILE A 94 -1.19 -1.23 7.54
N GLU A 95 -1.56 -0.36 8.48
CA GLU A 95 -2.90 -0.28 9.06
C GLU A 95 -3.39 1.17 9.03
N VAL A 96 -4.70 1.36 8.80
CA VAL A 96 -5.36 2.67 8.99
C VAL A 96 -5.97 2.67 10.39
N LEU A 97 -5.34 3.39 11.31
CA LEU A 97 -5.77 3.48 12.71
C LEU A 97 -6.95 4.43 12.91
N ALA A 98 -7.11 5.39 12.00
CA ALA A 98 -8.19 6.37 12.03
C ALA A 98 -8.46 6.96 10.64
N GLU A 99 -9.71 7.22 10.32
CA GLU A 99 -10.12 8.06 9.19
C GLU A 99 -11.41 8.79 9.53
N ASN A 100 -11.43 10.10 9.32
CA ASN A 100 -12.62 10.94 9.39
C ASN A 100 -12.43 12.22 8.54
N ALA A 101 -13.36 13.17 8.66
CA ALA A 101 -13.28 14.45 7.95
C ALA A 101 -12.10 15.34 8.37
N ASP A 102 -11.52 15.15 9.56
CA ASP A 102 -10.34 15.87 10.04
C ASP A 102 -9.06 15.30 9.44
N GLY A 103 -8.92 13.99 9.42
CA GLY A 103 -7.70 13.36 8.93
C GLY A 103 -7.71 11.84 8.91
N THR A 104 -6.59 11.32 8.45
CA THR A 104 -6.27 9.90 8.33
C THR A 104 -5.00 9.62 9.12
N VAL A 105 -5.01 8.57 9.94
CA VAL A 105 -3.82 8.10 10.66
C VAL A 105 -3.48 6.70 10.18
N ILE A 106 -2.24 6.52 9.74
CA ILE A 106 -1.70 5.23 9.32
C ILE A 106 -0.58 4.77 10.24
N GLU A 107 -0.43 3.47 10.38
CA GLU A 107 0.67 2.82 11.07
C GLU A 107 1.39 1.87 10.12
N ILE A 108 2.72 1.94 10.09
CA ILE A 108 3.60 1.08 9.30
C ILE A 108 4.45 0.30 10.28
N LYS A 109 4.39 -1.03 10.22
CA LYS A 109 5.23 -1.92 11.02
C LYS A 109 6.28 -2.56 10.12
N THR A 110 7.45 -2.75 10.70
CA THR A 110 8.58 -3.40 10.04
C THR A 110 8.88 -4.75 10.67
N VAL A 111 9.52 -5.64 9.91
CA VAL A 111 9.99 -6.95 10.39
C VAL A 111 10.99 -6.86 11.54
N THR A 112 11.64 -5.69 11.73
CA THR A 112 12.56 -5.43 12.85
C THR A 112 11.85 -4.98 14.13
N GLY A 113 10.53 -4.80 14.08
CA GLY A 113 9.71 -4.34 15.20
C GLY A 113 9.59 -2.82 15.32
N SER A 114 10.19 -2.04 14.41
CA SER A 114 9.97 -0.59 14.35
C SER A 114 8.55 -0.30 13.89
N VAL A 115 7.94 0.71 14.49
CA VAL A 115 6.58 1.19 14.21
C VAL A 115 6.65 2.67 13.88
N TYR A 116 6.09 3.06 12.75
CA TYR A 116 5.99 4.44 12.30
C TYR A 116 4.54 4.82 12.17
N ARG A 117 4.16 6.02 12.62
CA ARG A 117 2.79 6.52 12.50
C ARG A 117 2.80 7.85 11.80
N PHE A 118 1.83 8.05 10.91
CA PHE A 118 1.68 9.30 10.19
C PHE A 118 0.25 9.79 10.28
N GLY A 119 0.08 11.05 10.67
CA GLY A 119 -1.18 11.78 10.55
C GLY A 119 -1.20 12.58 9.26
N ILE A 120 -2.30 12.51 8.51
CA ILE A 120 -2.54 13.28 7.29
C ILE A 120 -3.86 14.02 7.46
N SER A 121 -3.88 15.33 7.21
CA SER A 121 -5.09 16.14 7.26
C SER A 121 -5.95 15.91 6.02
N ASN A 122 -7.24 15.60 6.22
CA ASN A 122 -8.24 15.51 5.17
C ASN A 122 -8.93 16.86 4.92
N ARG A 123 -8.62 17.88 5.73
CA ARG A 123 -9.12 19.25 5.61
C ARG A 123 -8.58 19.99 4.37
N SER A 124 -9.23 21.09 4.02
CA SER A 124 -8.82 21.95 2.91
C SER A 124 -7.43 22.58 3.14
N ALA A 125 -6.74 23.00 2.08
CA ALA A 125 -5.38 23.53 2.16
C ALA A 125 -5.22 24.72 3.14
N GLY A 126 -6.25 25.53 3.34
CA GLY A 126 -6.24 26.63 4.30
C GLY A 126 -6.29 26.16 5.77
N GLU A 127 -6.96 25.05 6.02
CA GLU A 127 -7.17 24.47 7.36
C GLU A 127 -6.09 23.46 7.74
N GLN A 128 -5.39 22.89 6.75
CA GLN A 128 -4.30 21.92 6.97
C GLN A 128 -3.22 22.43 7.92
N ARG A 129 -2.96 23.75 7.98
CA ARG A 129 -1.91 24.34 8.84
C ARG A 129 -2.25 24.34 10.34
N ASN A 130 -3.51 24.06 10.67
CA ASN A 130 -3.98 24.03 12.04
C ASN A 130 -3.50 22.76 12.76
N GLU A 131 -3.81 22.71 14.05
CA GLU A 131 -3.69 21.48 14.83
C GLU A 131 -4.89 20.58 14.53
N HIS A 132 -4.62 19.30 14.35
CA HIS A 132 -5.59 18.24 14.11
C HIS A 132 -5.54 17.29 15.29
N THR A 133 -6.68 16.76 15.71
CA THR A 133 -6.74 15.75 16.76
C THR A 133 -7.82 14.74 16.43
N ILE A 134 -7.47 13.45 16.46
CA ILE A 134 -8.41 12.35 16.26
C ILE A 134 -8.33 11.41 17.46
N SER A 135 -9.48 11.13 18.06
CA SER A 135 -9.61 10.17 19.16
C SER A 135 -10.21 8.87 18.64
N THR A 136 -9.55 7.74 18.87
CA THR A 136 -9.99 6.40 18.47
C THR A 136 -9.82 5.39 19.60
N SER A 137 -10.18 4.13 19.35
CA SER A 137 -9.86 2.99 20.23
C SER A 137 -8.36 2.76 20.41
N HIS A 138 -7.53 3.28 19.51
CA HIS A 138 -6.07 3.14 19.54
C HIS A 138 -5.39 4.29 20.30
N GLY A 139 -6.15 5.28 20.79
CA GLY A 139 -5.65 6.43 21.53
C GLY A 139 -6.03 7.75 20.88
N VAL A 140 -5.33 8.81 21.28
CA VAL A 140 -5.49 10.17 20.74
C VAL A 140 -4.26 10.50 19.90
N PHE A 141 -4.49 10.87 18.65
CA PHE A 141 -3.46 11.29 17.70
C PHE A 141 -3.60 12.78 17.44
N SER A 142 -2.51 13.53 17.62
CA SER A 142 -2.48 14.97 17.37
C SER A 142 -1.28 15.35 16.52
N TRP A 143 -1.50 16.21 15.53
CA TRP A 143 -0.42 16.75 14.71
C TRP A 143 -0.77 18.15 14.20
N LYS A 144 0.23 18.84 13.66
CA LYS A 144 0.05 20.15 13.02
C LYS A 144 0.56 20.10 11.59
N GLY A 145 -0.17 20.72 10.68
CA GLY A 145 0.20 20.76 9.27
C GLY A 145 -0.51 19.69 8.44
N ALA A 146 -0.20 19.69 7.13
CA ALA A 146 -0.84 18.79 6.17
C ALA A 146 -0.57 17.31 6.48
N PHE A 147 0.62 17.01 7.00
CA PHE A 147 0.99 15.69 7.50
C PHE A 147 2.11 15.81 8.55
N SER A 148 2.26 14.79 9.40
CA SER A 148 3.38 14.64 10.33
C SER A 148 3.60 13.17 10.68
N GLU A 149 4.84 12.81 11.00
CA GLU A 149 5.11 11.62 11.82
C GLU A 149 4.62 11.88 13.26
N LEU A 150 4.06 10.86 13.92
CA LEU A 150 3.42 10.95 15.25
C LEU A 150 4.25 10.28 16.35
#